data_AF-A0A494Z703-F1
#
_entry.id   AF-A0A494Z703-F1
#
_cell.length_a   1.000
_cell.length_b   1.000
_cell.length_c   1.000
_cell.angle_alpha   90.00
_cell.angle_beta   90.00
_cell.angle_gamma   90.00
#
_symmetry.space_group_name_H-M   'P 1'
#
loop_
_entity.id
_entity.type
_entity.pdbx_description
1 polymer ?
#
loop_
_entity_poly.entity_id
_entity_poly.type
_entity_poly.pdbx_seq_one_letter_code
_entity_poly.pdbx_strand_id
1 'polypeptide(L)'
;MLQISFEIDKAANILKLLGDKTRLTMMKLMDNHACCVCEFVEIFQFSQPAVSQHLRKLKDLGLVVEERKGQWIFYSVNKNNEYYSFIQPILDQLPSQDYKIKELEEKGTRINCC
;
A
#
# COMPACT_ATOMS: atom_id res chain seq x y z
N MET A 1 7.77 -27.26 -6.56
CA MET A 1 7.40 -26.92 -5.18
C MET A 1 8.42 -25.91 -4.69
N LEU A 2 8.13 -24.61 -4.78
CA LEU A 2 9.05 -23.59 -4.29
C LEU A 2 8.88 -23.50 -2.78
N GLN A 3 9.71 -24.23 -2.06
CA GLN A 3 9.81 -24.13 -0.62
C GLN A 3 10.63 -22.87 -0.32
N ILE A 4 9.97 -21.72 -0.32
CA ILE A 4 10.57 -20.49 0.20
C ILE A 4 10.60 -20.69 1.72
N SER A 5 11.77 -21.06 2.25
CA SER A 5 12.01 -21.03 3.69
C SER A 5 12.08 -19.56 4.10
N PHE A 6 10.95 -19.04 4.54
CA PHE A 6 10.88 -17.69 5.07
C PHE A 6 11.57 -17.67 6.44
N GLU A 7 12.60 -16.84 6.59
CA GLU A 7 13.19 -16.60 7.92
C GLU A 7 12.12 -16.06 8.86
N ILE A 8 11.97 -16.67 10.04
CA ILE A 8 10.93 -16.30 11.01
C ILE A 8 11.03 -14.83 11.39
N ASP A 9 12.24 -14.29 11.52
CA ASP A 9 12.47 -12.88 11.82
C ASP A 9 11.96 -11.96 10.69
N LYS A 10 12.13 -12.36 9.42
CA LYS A 10 11.59 -11.61 8.28
C LYS A 10 10.07 -11.64 8.27
N ALA A 11 9.47 -12.81 8.49
CA ALA A 11 8.02 -12.96 8.57
C ALA A 11 7.45 -12.10 9.71
N ALA A 12 8.06 -12.17 10.90
CA ALA A 12 7.67 -11.39 12.05
C ALA A 12 7.76 -9.88 11.78
N ASN A 13 8.81 -9.40 11.11
CA ASN A 13 8.95 -7.99 10.77
C ASN A 13 7.89 -7.52 9.76
N ILE A 14 7.58 -8.32 8.74
CA ILE A 14 6.52 -8.00 7.77
C ILE A 14 5.15 -8.00 8.45
N LEU A 15 4.83 -9.03 9.22
CA LEU A 15 3.55 -9.11 9.93
C LEU A 15 3.42 -8.01 10.99
N LYS A 16 4.50 -7.66 11.69
CA LYS A 16 4.52 -6.52 12.62
C LYS A 16 4.29 -5.20 11.88
N LEU A 17 4.87 -5.04 10.69
CA LEU A 17 4.62 -3.87 9.87
C LEU A 17 3.16 -3.83 9.40
N LEU A 18 2.63 -4.95 8.91
CA LEU A 18 1.25 -5.08 8.45
C LEU A 18 0.22 -5.16 9.60
N GLY A 19 0.63 -5.31 10.86
CA GLY A 19 -0.27 -5.33 12.03
C GLY A 19 -0.91 -3.97 12.36
N ASP A 20 -0.87 -3.01 11.44
CA ASP A 20 -1.38 -1.65 11.57
C ASP A 20 -2.50 -1.43 10.56
N LYS A 21 -3.67 -1.03 11.08
CA LYS A 21 -4.90 -0.85 10.29
C LYS A 21 -4.70 0.11 9.11
N THR A 22 -3.96 1.20 9.30
CA THR A 22 -3.70 2.19 8.26
C THR A 22 -2.86 1.56 7.15
N ARG A 23 -1.79 0.84 7.50
CA ARG A 23 -0.94 0.17 6.50
C ARG A 23 -1.65 -0.96 5.78
N LEU A 24 -2.50 -1.75 6.44
CA LEU A 24 -3.33 -2.74 5.74
C LEU A 24 -4.31 -2.09 4.77
N THR A 25 -4.93 -0.99 5.17
CA THR A 25 -5.84 -0.23 4.31
C THR A 25 -5.10 0.33 3.10
N MET A 26 -3.92 0.92 3.29
CA MET A 26 -3.04 1.38 2.22
C MET A 26 -2.67 0.23 1.28
N MET A 27 -2.18 -0.89 1.80
CA MET A 27 -1.80 -2.06 1.00
C MET A 27 -2.98 -2.61 0.20
N LYS A 28 -4.16 -2.73 0.81
CA LYS A 28 -5.36 -3.23 0.12
C LYS A 28 -5.81 -2.29 -1.01
N LEU A 29 -5.72 -0.98 -0.81
CA LEU A 29 -5.97 0.00 -1.87
C LEU A 29 -4.91 -0.11 -2.98
N MET A 30 -3.64 -0.19 -2.61
CA MET A 30 -2.51 -0.23 -3.55
C MET A 30 -2.38 -1.53 -4.36
N ASP A 31 -3.06 -2.60 -3.92
CA ASP A 31 -3.07 -3.90 -4.62
C ASP A 31 -3.93 -3.85 -5.89
N ASN A 32 -4.98 -3.02 -5.85
CA ASN A 32 -5.95 -2.82 -6.92
C ASN A 32 -5.79 -1.48 -7.65
N HIS A 33 -5.21 -0.46 -7.00
CA HIS A 33 -5.13 0.90 -7.52
C HIS A 33 -3.73 1.48 -7.33
N ALA A 34 -3.27 2.31 -8.27
CA ALA A 34 -2.13 3.19 -8.00
C ALA A 34 -2.61 4.41 -7.20
N CYS A 35 -1.93 4.75 -6.10
CA CYS A 35 -2.35 5.84 -5.21
C CYS A 35 -1.23 6.85 -4.94
N CYS A 36 -1.56 8.13 -4.93
CA CYS A 36 -0.66 9.22 -4.56
C CYS A 36 -0.68 9.49 -3.05
N VAL A 37 0.39 10.09 -2.52
CA VAL A 37 0.48 10.48 -1.11
C VAL A 37 -0.65 11.42 -0.68
N CYS A 38 -1.06 12.35 -1.54
CA CYS A 38 -2.12 13.31 -1.24
C CYS A 38 -3.49 12.62 -1.09
N GLU A 39 -3.73 11.52 -1.81
CA GLU A 39 -4.96 10.76 -1.68
C GLU A 39 -5.05 10.06 -0.32
N PHE A 40 -3.93 9.57 0.19
CA PHE A 40 -3.88 9.01 1.54
C PHE A 40 -4.00 10.09 2.62
N VAL A 41 -3.48 11.29 2.38
CA VAL A 41 -3.74 12.45 3.25
C VAL A 41 -5.24 12.71 3.36
N GLU A 42 -5.95 12.73 2.23
CA GLU A 42 -7.41 12.89 2.21
C GLU A 42 -8.17 11.70 2.82
N ILE A 43 -7.74 10.47 2.58
CA ILE A 43 -8.40 9.27 3.11
C ILE A 43 -8.29 9.17 4.64
N PHE A 44 -7.11 9.45 5.19
CA PHE A 44 -6.82 9.25 6.60
C PHE A 44 -6.90 10.53 7.43
N GLN A 45 -7.00 11.70 6.78
CA GLN A 45 -6.97 13.02 7.43
C GLN A 45 -5.69 13.18 8.28
N PHE A 46 -4.58 12.63 7.78
CA PHE A 46 -3.26 12.70 8.39
C PHE A 46 -2.41 13.75 7.71
N SER A 47 -1.38 14.24 8.41
CA SER A 47 -0.37 15.10 7.77
C SER A 47 0.40 14.31 6.70
N GLN A 48 0.83 15.01 5.65
CA GLN A 48 1.66 14.41 4.60
C GLN A 48 2.94 13.73 5.12
N PRO A 49 3.66 14.28 6.13
CA PRO A 49 4.80 13.59 6.74
C PRO A 49 4.42 12.26 7.40
N ALA A 50 3.26 12.20 8.07
CA ALA A 50 2.80 10.96 8.71
C ALA A 50 2.50 9.88 7.65
N VAL A 51 1.76 10.22 6.60
CA VAL A 51 1.49 9.31 5.47
C VAL A 51 2.78 8.84 4.80
N SER A 52 3.70 9.77 4.54
CA SER A 52 5.00 9.47 3.92
C SER A 52 5.83 8.52 4.78
N GLN A 53 5.73 8.61 6.11
CA GLN A 53 6.39 7.68 7.02
C GLN A 53 5.82 6.25 6.89
N HIS A 54 4.51 6.09 6.72
CA HIS A 54 3.90 4.78 6.48
C HIS A 54 4.38 4.18 5.15
N LEU A 55 4.34 4.96 4.07
CA LEU A 55 4.80 4.53 2.74
C LEU A 55 6.30 4.19 2.74
N ARG A 56 7.13 4.99 3.40
CA ARG A 56 8.55 4.72 3.56
C ARG A 56 8.80 3.37 4.23
N LYS A 57 8.12 3.06 5.34
CA LYS A 57 8.27 1.76 6.02
C LYS A 57 7.88 0.58 5.13
N LEU A 58 6.83 0.72 4.31
CA LEU A 58 6.42 -0.31 3.34
C LEU A 58 7.45 -0.47 2.21
N LYS A 59 8.00 0.65 1.73
CA LYS A 59 9.03 0.69 0.68
C LYS A 59 10.37 0.15 1.16
N ASP A 60 10.75 0.39 2.41
CA ASP A 60 11.99 -0.11 3.01
C ASP A 60 12.03 -1.65 3.05
N LEU A 61 10.87 -2.32 3.14
CA LEU A 61 10.73 -3.79 2.98
C LEU A 61 10.42 -4.22 1.53
N GLY A 62 10.38 -3.28 0.60
CA GLY A 62 10.11 -3.50 -0.82
C GLY A 62 8.69 -3.96 -1.13
N LEU A 63 7.74 -3.85 -0.19
CA LEU A 63 6.34 -4.31 -0.36
C LEU A 63 5.55 -3.42 -1.31
N VAL A 64 6.01 -2.19 -1.51
CA VAL A 64 5.44 -1.22 -2.46
C VAL A 64 6.54 -0.67 -3.36
N VAL A 65 6.16 -0.30 -4.57
CA VAL A 65 6.98 0.47 -5.51
C VAL A 65 6.39 1.85 -5.71
N GLU A 66 7.20 2.77 -6.23
CA GLU A 66 6.76 4.10 -6.62
C GLU A 66 7.02 4.33 -8.11
N GLU A 67 6.10 5.04 -8.77
CA GLU A 67 6.18 5.42 -10.17
C GLU A 67 5.88 6.93 -10.28
N ARG A 68 6.76 7.67 -10.96
CA ARG A 68 6.52 9.10 -11.23
C ARG A 68 5.69 9.25 -12.50
N LYS A 69 4.55 9.93 -12.40
CA LYS A 69 3.71 10.30 -13.54
C LYS A 69 3.47 11.81 -13.52
N GLY A 70 4.13 12.52 -14.43
CA GLY A 70 4.20 13.98 -14.41
C GLY A 70 4.83 14.50 -13.11
N GLN A 71 4.11 15.38 -12.41
CA GLN A 71 4.54 15.94 -11.12
C GLN A 71 4.25 15.01 -9.92
N TRP A 72 3.44 13.98 -10.11
CA TRP A 72 2.94 13.13 -9.03
C TRP A 72 3.74 11.84 -8.92
N ILE A 73 3.81 11.31 -7.69
CA ILE A 73 4.37 9.99 -7.39
C ILE A 73 3.22 9.10 -6.93
N PHE A 74 3.06 7.97 -7.62
CA PHE A 74 2.07 6.96 -7.31
C PHE A 74 2.74 5.73 -6.71
N TYR A 75 2.07 5.10 -5.76
CA TYR A 75 2.50 3.88 -5.10
C TYR A 75 1.55 2.73 -5.45
N SER A 76 2.11 1.54 -5.60
CA SER A 76 1.38 0.29 -5.84
C SER A 76 2.07 -0.87 -5.12
N VAL A 77 1.35 -1.96 -4.87
CA VAL A 77 1.95 -3.17 -4.30
C VAL A 77 3.00 -3.74 -5.25
N ASN A 78 4.16 -4.10 -4.71
CA ASN A 78 5.23 -4.71 -5.46
C ASN A 78 4.99 -6.21 -5.66
N LYS A 79 4.30 -6.57 -6.75
CA LYS A 79 3.99 -7.97 -7.06
C LYS A 79 5.22 -8.82 -7.43
N ASN A 80 6.36 -8.17 -7.69
CA ASN A 80 7.63 -8.83 -7.99
C ASN A 80 8.52 -9.03 -6.76
N ASN A 81 8.09 -8.58 -5.58
CA ASN A 81 8.83 -8.78 -4.34
C ASN A 81 8.83 -10.27 -3.93
N GLU A 82 9.95 -10.77 -3.41
CA GLU A 82 10.09 -12.16 -2.94
C GLU A 82 9.07 -12.56 -1.85
N TYR A 83 8.52 -11.58 -1.14
CA TYR A 83 7.52 -11.76 -0.09
C TYR A 83 6.07 -11.62 -0.58
N TYR A 84 5.84 -11.32 -1.87
CA TYR A 84 4.48 -11.11 -2.39
C TYR A 84 3.58 -12.34 -2.18
N SER A 85 4.09 -13.54 -2.46
CA SER A 85 3.36 -14.80 -2.27
C SER A 85 2.98 -15.08 -0.80
N PHE A 86 3.73 -14.52 0.15
CA PHE A 86 3.43 -14.62 1.58
C PHE A 86 2.33 -13.63 2.02
N ILE A 87 2.33 -12.42 1.47
CA ILE A 87 1.37 -11.37 1.87
C ILE A 87 0.06 -11.42 1.07
N GLN A 88 0.09 -11.92 -0.17
CA GLN A 88 -1.06 -11.92 -1.08
C GLN A 88 -2.28 -12.60 -0.46
N PRO A 89 -2.18 -13.80 0.16
CA PRO A 89 -3.34 -14.44 0.79
C PRO A 89 -3.96 -13.60 1.92
N ILE A 90 -3.15 -12.80 2.63
CA ILE A 90 -3.64 -11.88 3.65
C ILE A 90 -4.46 -10.78 2.98
N LEU A 91 -3.92 -10.14 1.94
CA LEU A 91 -4.60 -9.07 1.21
C LEU A 91 -5.90 -9.55 0.56
N ASP A 92 -5.92 -10.77 0.02
CA ASP A 92 -7.09 -11.38 -0.63
C ASP A 92 -8.24 -11.60 0.36
N GLN A 93 -7.93 -11.89 1.63
CA GLN A 93 -8.93 -12.08 2.70
C GLN A 93 -9.47 -10.77 3.28
N LEU A 94 -8.86 -9.62 2.98
CA LEU A 94 -9.34 -8.33 3.47
C LEU A 94 -10.54 -7.83 2.66
N PRO A 95 -11.52 -7.18 3.32
CA PRO A 95 -12.63 -6.55 2.62
C PRO A 95 -12.12 -5.45 1.68
N SER A 96 -12.77 -5.31 0.52
CA SER A 96 -12.47 -4.22 -0.41
C SER A 96 -12.57 -2.86 0.30
N GLN A 97 -11.66 -1.96 -0.08
CA GLN A 97 -11.63 -0.57 0.39
C GLN A 97 -11.98 0.42 -0.73
N ASP A 98 -12.50 -0.07 -1.87
CA ASP A 98 -12.73 0.76 -3.08
C ASP A 98 -13.74 1.88 -2.84
N TYR A 99 -14.59 1.79 -1.80
CA TYR A 99 -15.45 2.91 -1.39
C TYR A 99 -14.65 4.19 -1.10
N LYS A 100 -13.42 4.07 -0.59
CA LYS A 100 -12.52 5.22 -0.35
C LYS A 100 -12.06 5.87 -1.64
N ILE A 101 -11.86 5.09 -2.71
CA ILE A 101 -11.53 5.61 -4.04
C ILE A 101 -12.74 6.37 -4.60
N LYS A 102 -13.94 5.79 -4.47
CA LYS A 102 -15.19 6.47 -4.89
C LYS A 102 -15.41 7.78 -4.16
N GLU A 103 -15.17 7.81 -2.84
CA GLU A 103 -15.25 9.06 -2.05
C GLU A 103 -14.25 10.12 -2.54
N LEU A 104 -13.04 9.73 -2.98
CA LEU A 104 -12.08 10.67 -3.56
C LEU A 104 -12.53 11.19 -4.94
N GLU A 105 -13.13 10.32 -5.75
CA GLU A 105 -13.68 10.70 -7.06
C GLU A 105 -14.85 11.68 -6.89
N GLU A 106 -15.78 11.40 -5.99
CA GLU A 106 -16.91 12.28 -5.66
C GLU A 106 -16.47 13.65 -5.13
N LYS A 107 -15.37 13.70 -4.37
CA LYS A 107 -14.77 14.94 -3.86
C LYS A 107 -13.90 15.67 -4.90
N GLY A 108 -13.61 15.05 -6.05
CA GLY A 108 -12.67 15.59 -7.03
C GLY A 108 -11.21 15.63 -6.55
N THR A 109 -10.87 14.86 -5.51
CA THR A 109 -9.53 14.77 -4.92
C THR A 109 -8.75 13.53 -5.38
N ARG A 110 -9.37 12.68 -6.21
CA ARG A 110 -8.69 11.58 -6.91
C ARG A 110 -7.70 12.16 -7.91
N ILE A 111 -6.43 11.77 -7.81
CA ILE A 111 -5.41 12.16 -8.78
C ILE A 111 -5.40 11.14 -9.90
N ASN A 112 -6.17 11.43 -10.94
CA ASN A 112 -6.11 10.68 -12.20
C ASN A 112 -5.07 11.35 -13.09
N CYS A 113 -3.93 10.67 -13.30
CA CYS A 113 -2.94 11.09 -14.28
C CYS A 113 -3.39 10.60 -15.66
N CYS A 114 -4.43 11.21 -16.21
CA CYS A 114 -4.81 11.09 -17.62
C CYS A 114 -4.46 12.40 -18.32
#